data_AF-J2Q643-F1
#
_entry.id   AF-J2Q643-F1
#
_cell.length_a   1.000
_cell.length_b   1.000
_cell.length_c   1.000
_cell.angle_alpha   90.00
_cell.angle_beta   90.00
_cell.angle_gamma   90.00
#
_symmetry.space_group_name_H-M   'P 1'
#
loop_
_entity.id
_entity.type
_entity.pdbx_description
1 polymer ?
#
loop_
_entity_poly.entity_id
_entity_poly.type
_entity_poly.pdbx_seq_one_letter_code
_entity_poly.pdbx_strand_id
1 'polypeptide(L)'
;MGPDKDLDAWASEGFRYRDLIECGETWTRLRPDNRPRQAATYAAIAALARDVLDPVAKALGQPVLTYGFAGPSLTRDVGGRIAPNLDQHAGHELTARGVPVCPRLGQAVDLHVPGCDARALAALIIDRTPFDRLYLYGPDRPVHVSRGPQETRSVVLMRPAAGRLVPLRLSGLALRRWLQEGQAV
;
A
#
# COMPACT_ATOMS: atom_id res chain seq x y z
N MET A 1 8.51 17.96 11.42
CA MET A 1 8.27 16.78 12.29
C MET A 1 9.24 15.68 11.88
N GLY A 2 10.36 15.55 12.60
CA GLY A 2 11.48 14.69 12.23
C GLY A 2 11.35 13.22 12.69
N PRO A 3 12.46 12.46 12.74
CA PRO A 3 12.50 11.01 13.06
C PRO A 3 12.01 10.63 14.46
N ASP A 4 11.78 11.61 15.34
CA ASP A 4 11.36 11.42 16.74
C ASP A 4 9.85 11.29 16.92
N LYS A 5 9.09 11.00 15.85
CA LYS A 5 7.65 10.80 15.98
C LYS A 5 7.38 9.57 16.85
N ASP A 6 6.49 9.72 17.83
CA ASP A 6 5.97 8.58 18.58
C ASP A 6 5.21 7.65 17.63
N LEU A 7 5.65 6.39 17.52
CA LEU A 7 5.02 5.41 16.65
C LEU A 7 3.71 4.88 17.24
N ASP A 8 3.52 5.00 18.56
CA ASP A 8 2.27 4.62 19.21
C ASP A 8 1.20 5.72 19.12
N ALA A 9 1.57 6.90 18.61
CA ALA A 9 0.60 7.92 18.25
C ALA A 9 -0.29 7.46 17.09
N TRP A 10 -1.55 7.91 17.13
CA TRP A 10 -2.54 7.66 16.09
C TRP A 10 -2.17 8.38 14.80
N ALA A 11 -2.15 7.64 13.69
CA ALA A 11 -2.05 8.17 12.34
C ALA A 11 -3.44 8.52 11.78
N SER A 12 -4.47 7.79 12.21
CA SER A 12 -5.89 8.01 11.90
C SER A 12 -6.77 7.47 13.03
N GLU A 13 -8.09 7.35 12.81
CA GLU A 13 -9.02 6.87 13.83
C GLU A 13 -8.74 5.41 14.22
N GLY A 14 -8.42 4.55 13.24
CA GLY A 14 -8.24 3.11 13.44
C GLY A 14 -6.79 2.62 13.45
N PHE A 15 -5.80 3.47 13.17
CA PHE A 15 -4.41 3.04 12.94
C PHE A 15 -3.38 3.94 13.61
N ARG A 16 -2.39 3.31 14.23
CA ARG A 16 -1.17 3.96 14.73
C ARG A 16 -0.10 4.00 13.64
N TYR A 17 0.89 4.85 13.82
CA TYR A 17 2.07 4.87 12.94
C TYR A 17 2.81 3.53 12.93
N ARG A 18 2.89 2.88 14.10
CA ARG A 18 3.49 1.55 14.26
C ARG A 18 2.87 0.52 13.32
N ASP A 19 1.56 0.54 13.13
CA ASP A 19 0.86 -0.46 12.31
C ASP A 19 1.33 -0.46 10.85
N LEU A 20 1.72 0.70 10.31
CA LEU A 20 2.24 0.80 8.95
C LEU A 20 3.77 0.72 8.87
N ILE A 21 4.49 1.09 9.93
CA ILE A 21 5.97 1.14 9.93
C ILE A 21 6.60 -0.17 10.37
N GLU A 22 5.91 -0.92 11.24
CA GLU A 22 6.41 -2.12 11.89
C GLU A 22 5.54 -3.34 11.52
N CYS A 23 5.19 -3.47 10.24
CA CYS A 23 4.40 -4.58 9.71
C CYS A 23 5.15 -5.41 8.67
N GLY A 24 4.59 -6.58 8.37
CA GLY A 24 5.11 -7.50 7.35
C GLY A 24 6.22 -8.42 7.82
N GLU A 25 6.50 -9.43 6.99
CA GLU A 25 7.41 -10.54 7.32
C GLU A 25 8.83 -10.07 7.59
N THR A 26 9.36 -9.18 6.74
CA THR A 26 10.73 -8.66 6.86
C THR A 26 10.91 -7.91 8.18
N TRP A 27 9.99 -7.01 8.54
CA TRP A 27 10.07 -6.29 9.80
C TRP A 27 9.91 -7.24 10.99
N THR A 28 8.94 -8.16 10.95
CA THR A 28 8.69 -9.12 12.04
C THR A 28 9.94 -9.96 12.35
N ARG A 29 10.64 -10.40 11.30
CA ARG A 29 11.83 -11.26 11.42
C ARG A 29 13.08 -10.51 11.87
N LEU A 30 13.32 -9.31 11.33
CA LEU A 30 14.60 -8.61 11.51
C LEU A 30 14.53 -7.43 12.48
N ARG A 31 13.32 -6.89 12.70
CA ARG A 31 13.04 -5.69 13.50
C ARG A 31 14.04 -4.54 13.25
N PRO A 32 14.30 -4.16 11.98
CA PRO A 32 15.18 -3.05 11.70
C PRO A 32 14.55 -1.75 12.22
N ASP A 33 15.38 -0.75 12.53
CA ASP A 33 14.88 0.61 12.73
C ASP A 33 14.35 1.15 11.40
N ASN A 34 13.04 1.03 11.20
CA ASN A 34 12.32 1.40 9.98
C ASN A 34 11.61 2.75 10.13
N ARG A 35 12.06 3.64 11.02
CA ARG A 35 11.44 4.95 11.18
C ARG A 35 11.61 5.81 9.92
N PRO A 36 10.55 6.44 9.41
CA PRO A 36 10.68 7.44 8.34
C PRO A 36 11.62 8.57 8.75
N ARG A 37 12.49 9.00 7.81
CA ARG A 37 13.38 10.14 8.02
C ARG A 37 12.72 11.45 7.63
N GLN A 38 11.75 11.39 6.72
CA GLN A 38 11.05 12.57 6.21
C GLN A 38 9.71 12.78 6.92
N ALA A 39 9.47 14.02 7.35
CA ALA A 39 8.20 14.45 7.93
C ALA A 39 7.01 14.16 7.01
N ALA A 40 7.21 14.38 5.71
CA ALA A 40 6.21 14.18 4.68
C ALA A 40 5.79 12.70 4.57
N THR A 41 6.66 11.75 4.91
CA THR A 41 6.30 10.33 4.96
C THR A 41 5.28 10.06 6.06
N TYR A 42 5.44 10.63 7.26
CA TYR A 42 4.44 10.50 8.33
C TYR A 42 3.10 11.16 7.95
N ALA A 43 3.13 12.28 7.23
CA ALA A 43 1.91 12.91 6.72
C ALA A 43 1.22 12.02 5.68
N ALA A 44 1.99 11.37 4.81
CA ALA A 44 1.47 10.44 3.81
C ALA A 44 0.89 9.16 4.43
N ILE A 45 1.53 8.61 5.47
CA ILE A 45 1.00 7.49 6.25
C ILE A 45 -0.36 7.86 6.87
N ALA A 46 -0.48 9.03 7.50
CA ALA A 46 -1.76 9.49 8.05
C ALA A 46 -2.83 9.69 6.97
N ALA A 47 -2.46 10.24 5.81
CA ALA A 47 -3.38 10.41 4.70
C ALA A 47 -3.87 9.05 4.16
N LEU A 48 -2.98 8.08 3.97
CA LEU A 48 -3.36 6.72 3.56
C LEU A 48 -4.26 6.06 4.60
N ALA A 49 -3.92 6.16 5.88
CA ALA A 49 -4.68 5.57 6.96
C ALA A 49 -6.09 6.16 7.04
N ARG A 50 -6.21 7.50 7.07
CA ARG A 50 -7.50 8.20 7.14
C ARG A 50 -8.35 8.03 5.88
N ASP A 51 -7.74 8.14 4.70
CA ASP A 51 -8.49 8.24 3.45
C ASP A 51 -8.80 6.87 2.84
N VAL A 52 -8.05 5.82 3.21
CA VAL A 52 -8.19 4.46 2.64
C VAL A 52 -8.43 3.41 3.72
N LEU A 53 -7.56 3.31 4.73
CA LEU A 53 -7.64 2.21 5.70
C LEU A 53 -8.82 2.36 6.67
N ASP A 54 -9.13 3.56 7.16
CA ASP A 54 -10.29 3.80 8.03
C ASP A 54 -11.60 3.45 7.31
N PRO A 55 -11.85 3.87 6.04
CA PRO A 55 -13.01 3.40 5.27
C PRO A 55 -13.06 1.89 5.07
N VAL A 56 -11.92 1.24 4.80
CA VAL A 56 -11.85 -0.24 4.68
C VAL A 56 -12.22 -0.89 6.00
N ALA A 57 -11.64 -0.44 7.12
CA ALA A 57 -11.90 -0.98 8.44
C ALA A 57 -13.37 -0.84 8.84
N LYS A 58 -13.99 0.32 8.55
CA LYS A 58 -15.40 0.59 8.83
C LYS A 58 -16.36 -0.27 8.01
N ALA A 59 -16.00 -0.60 6.77
CA ALA A 59 -16.89 -1.32 5.85
C ALA A 59 -16.71 -2.84 5.89
N LEU A 60 -15.49 -3.33 6.08
CA LEU A 60 -15.13 -4.75 5.92
C LEU A 60 -14.51 -5.36 7.19
N GLY A 61 -14.22 -4.55 8.22
CA GLY A 61 -13.50 -4.97 9.41
C GLY A 61 -12.00 -4.70 9.32
N GLN A 62 -11.31 -4.89 10.45
CA GLN A 62 -9.89 -4.51 10.59
C GLN A 62 -9.00 -5.24 9.56
N PRO A 63 -8.29 -4.53 8.68
CA PRO A 63 -7.38 -5.15 7.73
C PRO A 63 -6.10 -5.65 8.42
N VAL A 64 -5.55 -6.74 7.89
CA VAL A 64 -4.20 -7.19 8.20
C VAL A 64 -3.23 -6.55 7.21
N LEU A 65 -2.29 -5.75 7.73
CA LEU A 65 -1.28 -5.07 6.93
C LEU A 65 -0.07 -6.00 6.76
N THR A 66 0.20 -6.40 5.52
CA THR A 66 1.27 -7.36 5.19
C THR A 66 2.56 -6.70 4.72
N TYR A 67 2.50 -5.43 4.31
CA TYR A 67 3.66 -4.62 3.97
C TYR A 67 3.28 -3.14 3.97
N GLY A 68 4.05 -2.28 4.64
CA GLY A 68 3.71 -0.86 4.83
C GLY A 68 4.87 0.06 4.46
N PHE A 69 5.24 1.01 5.30
CA PHE A 69 6.42 1.83 5.04
C PHE A 69 7.69 0.98 4.91
N ALA A 70 8.50 1.26 3.89
CA ALA A 70 9.75 0.56 3.64
C ALA A 70 10.88 1.58 3.48
N GLY A 71 11.54 1.90 4.59
CA GLY A 71 12.70 2.77 4.63
C GLY A 71 13.98 2.09 4.11
N PRO A 72 15.10 2.85 4.00
CA PRO A 72 16.38 2.32 3.56
C PRO A 72 16.90 1.15 4.40
N SER A 73 16.58 1.11 5.70
CA SER A 73 16.99 0.02 6.59
C SER A 73 16.29 -1.29 6.23
N LEU A 74 14.97 -1.28 6.06
CA LEU A 74 14.17 -2.45 5.72
C LEU A 74 14.42 -2.93 4.28
N THR A 75 14.47 -2.00 3.32
CA THR A 75 14.61 -2.32 1.89
C THR A 75 15.92 -3.03 1.53
N ARG A 76 17.00 -2.82 2.31
CA ARG A 76 18.26 -3.57 2.16
C ARG A 76 18.07 -5.09 2.29
N ASP A 77 17.09 -5.52 3.07
CA ASP A 77 16.85 -6.92 3.38
C ASP A 77 15.75 -7.57 2.52
N VAL A 78 15.11 -6.80 1.62
CA VAL A 78 14.03 -7.29 0.74
C VAL A 78 14.58 -7.97 -0.54
N GLY A 79 15.90 -7.97 -0.74
CA GLY A 79 16.57 -8.80 -1.75
C GLY A 79 16.24 -8.46 -3.20
N GLY A 80 16.02 -7.18 -3.52
CA GLY A 80 15.81 -6.72 -4.91
C GLY A 80 14.43 -7.04 -5.49
N ARG A 81 13.47 -7.50 -4.67
CA ARG A 81 12.07 -7.76 -5.09
C ARG A 81 11.23 -6.48 -5.26
N ILE A 82 11.86 -5.32 -5.13
CA ILE A 82 11.23 -4.00 -5.20
C ILE A 82 11.74 -3.24 -6.42
N ALA A 83 10.91 -2.34 -6.93
CA ALA A 83 11.28 -1.36 -7.96
C ALA A 83 11.28 0.03 -7.32
N PRO A 84 12.39 0.51 -6.72
CA PRO A 84 12.38 1.66 -5.82
C PRO A 84 11.78 2.94 -6.43
N ASN A 85 12.00 3.18 -7.73
CA ASN A 85 11.47 4.34 -8.45
C ASN A 85 9.96 4.26 -8.76
N LEU A 86 9.31 3.13 -8.51
CA LEU A 86 7.88 2.92 -8.68
C LEU A 86 7.19 2.56 -7.36
N ASP A 87 7.95 2.32 -6.30
CA ASP A 87 7.48 1.76 -5.04
C ASP A 87 7.09 2.87 -4.05
N GLN A 88 5.79 3.13 -3.91
CA GLN A 88 5.25 4.12 -2.98
C GLN A 88 5.35 3.66 -1.50
N HIS A 89 5.82 2.44 -1.21
CA HIS A 89 6.18 2.05 0.15
C HIS A 89 7.35 2.88 0.70
N ALA A 90 8.18 3.46 -0.18
CA ALA A 90 9.26 4.38 0.18
C ALA A 90 8.76 5.75 0.70
N GLY A 91 7.46 6.03 0.67
CA GLY A 91 6.93 7.27 1.19
C GLY A 91 7.42 8.50 0.42
N HIS A 92 7.89 9.49 1.18
CA HIS A 92 8.58 10.67 0.66
C HIS A 92 10.10 10.62 0.93
N GLU A 93 10.65 9.44 1.20
CA GLU A 93 12.07 9.30 1.49
C GLU A 93 12.94 9.78 0.33
N LEU A 94 14.09 10.33 0.67
CA LEU A 94 15.05 10.88 -0.28
C LEU A 94 16.25 9.96 -0.40
N THR A 95 16.80 9.89 -1.61
CA THR A 95 18.11 9.31 -1.87
C THR A 95 19.21 10.15 -1.22
N ALA A 96 20.45 9.65 -1.18
CA ALA A 96 21.62 10.42 -0.73
C ALA A 96 21.85 11.71 -1.54
N ARG A 97 21.26 11.84 -2.73
CA ARG A 97 21.33 13.04 -3.58
C ARG A 97 20.20 14.05 -3.30
N GLY A 98 19.35 13.79 -2.30
CA GLY A 98 18.24 14.68 -1.94
C GLY A 98 17.03 14.62 -2.88
N VAL A 99 17.02 13.71 -3.86
CA VAL A 99 15.85 13.48 -4.73
C VAL A 99 14.97 12.35 -4.20
N PRO A 100 13.64 12.37 -4.44
CA PRO A 100 12.74 11.29 -3.99
C PRO A 100 13.20 9.91 -4.45
N VAL A 101 13.13 8.91 -3.56
CA VAL A 101 13.34 7.50 -3.91
C VAL A 101 12.28 7.05 -4.92
N CYS A 102 11.02 7.40 -4.65
CA CYS A 102 9.89 7.20 -5.55
C CYS A 102 9.30 8.56 -5.95
N PRO A 103 9.44 9.01 -7.21
CA PRO A 103 8.88 10.28 -7.68
C PRO A 103 7.35 10.31 -7.69
N ARG A 104 6.68 9.17 -7.44
CA ARG A 104 5.22 9.11 -7.27
C ARG A 104 4.77 9.76 -5.96
N LEU A 105 5.65 9.81 -4.95
CA LEU A 105 5.36 10.28 -3.60
C LEU A 105 4.14 9.57 -3.00
N GLY A 106 3.61 10.09 -1.89
CA GLY A 106 2.51 9.42 -1.17
C GLY A 106 3.00 8.25 -0.32
N GLN A 107 2.10 7.34 0.02
CA GLN A 107 2.41 6.12 0.77
C GLN A 107 1.57 4.96 0.21
N ALA A 108 2.14 3.75 0.22
CA ALA A 108 1.44 2.51 -0.09
C ALA A 108 1.38 1.54 1.09
N VAL A 109 0.46 0.59 0.99
CA VAL A 109 0.29 -0.54 1.89
C VAL A 109 -0.25 -1.74 1.13
N ASP A 110 0.24 -2.93 1.47
CA ASP A 110 -0.31 -4.21 1.07
C ASP A 110 -1.16 -4.74 2.21
N LEU A 111 -2.41 -5.11 1.93
CA LEU A 111 -3.35 -5.55 2.94
C LEU A 111 -4.28 -6.67 2.44
N HIS A 112 -4.83 -7.41 3.38
CA HIS A 112 -6.04 -8.21 3.16
C HIS A 112 -7.01 -8.01 4.33
N VAL A 113 -8.27 -8.35 4.14
CA VAL A 113 -9.27 -8.33 5.21
C VAL A 113 -9.73 -9.78 5.45
N PRO A 114 -9.63 -10.32 6.67
CA PRO A 114 -10.08 -11.69 6.96
C PRO A 114 -11.53 -11.91 6.52
N GLY A 115 -11.78 -13.00 5.77
CA GLY A 115 -13.11 -13.32 5.26
C GLY A 115 -13.59 -12.48 4.06
N CYS A 116 -12.73 -11.62 3.51
CA CYS A 116 -13.02 -10.80 2.33
C CYS A 116 -12.01 -11.11 1.21
N ASP A 117 -12.50 -11.43 0.02
CA ASP A 117 -11.64 -11.64 -1.13
C ASP A 117 -11.04 -10.32 -1.66
N ALA A 118 -9.93 -10.43 -2.40
CA ALA A 118 -9.21 -9.27 -2.93
C ALA A 118 -10.07 -8.42 -3.89
N ARG A 119 -11.10 -8.99 -4.53
CA ARG A 119 -11.96 -8.30 -5.49
C ARG A 119 -13.00 -7.45 -4.78
N ALA A 120 -13.63 -7.96 -3.71
CA ALA A 120 -14.55 -7.20 -2.87
C ALA A 120 -13.83 -6.03 -2.19
N LEU A 121 -12.62 -6.27 -1.66
CA LEU A 121 -11.77 -5.21 -1.12
C LEU A 121 -11.41 -4.16 -2.19
N ALA A 122 -11.00 -4.59 -3.38
CA ALA A 122 -10.70 -3.70 -4.50
C ALA A 122 -11.92 -2.87 -4.93
N ALA A 123 -13.09 -3.49 -5.02
CA ALA A 123 -14.34 -2.83 -5.38
C ALA A 123 -14.65 -1.70 -4.40
N LEU A 124 -14.56 -1.96 -3.09
CA LEU A 124 -14.75 -0.95 -2.06
C LEU A 124 -13.75 0.20 -2.21
N ILE A 125 -12.45 -0.11 -2.33
CA ILE A 125 -11.41 0.92 -2.45
C ILE A 125 -11.66 1.81 -3.68
N ILE A 126 -12.03 1.20 -4.81
CA ILE A 126 -12.30 1.90 -6.07
C ILE A 126 -13.53 2.80 -5.95
N ASP A 127 -14.57 2.37 -5.23
CA ASP A 127 -15.83 3.10 -5.11
C ASP A 127 -15.76 4.21 -4.03
N ARG A 128 -15.04 3.97 -2.92
CA ARG A 128 -15.19 4.75 -1.69
C ARG A 128 -13.97 5.56 -1.25
N THR A 129 -12.83 5.40 -1.89
CA THR A 129 -11.59 6.04 -1.42
C THR A 129 -10.89 6.87 -2.50
N PRO A 130 -10.14 7.91 -2.12
CA PRO A 130 -9.30 8.70 -3.03
C PRO A 130 -7.93 8.03 -3.27
N PHE A 131 -7.91 6.72 -3.54
CA PHE A 131 -6.66 6.01 -3.83
C PHE A 131 -5.96 6.57 -5.08
N ASP A 132 -4.63 6.47 -5.10
CA ASP A 132 -3.80 6.78 -6.27
C ASP A 132 -3.61 5.54 -7.15
N ARG A 133 -3.11 4.44 -6.60
CA ARG A 133 -2.85 3.21 -7.36
C ARG A 133 -3.33 1.97 -6.61
N LEU A 134 -3.80 0.99 -7.37
CA LEU A 134 -4.26 -0.30 -6.88
C LEU A 134 -3.61 -1.41 -7.72
N TYR A 135 -2.87 -2.31 -7.08
CA TYR A 135 -2.33 -3.50 -7.74
C TYR A 135 -2.93 -4.77 -7.14
N LEU A 136 -3.33 -5.68 -8.03
CA LEU A 136 -4.04 -6.91 -7.72
C LEU A 136 -3.19 -8.09 -8.16
N TYR A 137 -2.94 -9.05 -7.27
CA TYR A 137 -2.03 -10.19 -7.52
C TYR A 137 -2.73 -11.55 -7.62
N GLY A 138 -4.07 -11.56 -7.55
CA GLY A 138 -4.91 -12.75 -7.50
C GLY A 138 -5.94 -12.65 -6.37
N PRO A 139 -6.93 -13.56 -6.33
CA PRO A 139 -8.02 -13.53 -5.35
C PRO A 139 -7.55 -13.75 -3.91
N ASP A 140 -6.54 -14.61 -3.71
CA ASP A 140 -6.03 -15.01 -2.38
C ASP A 140 -4.75 -14.26 -1.98
N ARG A 141 -4.47 -13.14 -2.64
CA ARG A 141 -3.24 -12.36 -2.42
C ARG A 141 -3.60 -10.99 -1.84
N PRO A 142 -2.74 -10.41 -0.97
CA PRO A 142 -2.93 -9.05 -0.52
C PRO A 142 -3.10 -8.07 -1.69
N VAL A 143 -3.97 -7.09 -1.48
CA VAL A 143 -4.18 -5.96 -2.37
C VAL A 143 -3.16 -4.89 -2.00
N HIS A 144 -2.44 -4.38 -3.00
CA HIS A 144 -1.62 -3.19 -2.84
C HIS A 144 -2.46 -1.96 -3.15
N VAL A 145 -2.46 -0.97 -2.26
CA VAL A 145 -3.10 0.32 -2.48
C VAL A 145 -2.19 1.45 -2.05
N SER A 146 -2.20 2.55 -2.79
CA SER A 146 -1.49 3.78 -2.43
C SER A 146 -2.42 4.99 -2.37
N ARG A 147 -2.02 5.99 -1.59
CA ARG A 147 -2.56 7.35 -1.58
C ARG A 147 -1.41 8.31 -1.84
N GLY A 148 -1.54 9.15 -2.85
CA GLY A 148 -0.48 10.07 -3.25
C GLY A 148 -0.99 11.20 -4.14
N PRO A 149 -0.14 12.20 -4.41
CA PRO A 149 -0.53 13.46 -5.06
C PRO A 149 -0.84 13.30 -6.56
N GLN A 150 -0.52 12.15 -7.17
CA GLN A 150 -0.77 11.94 -8.59
C GLN A 150 -2.23 11.57 -8.89
N GLU A 151 -2.96 11.06 -7.89
CA GLU A 151 -4.40 10.75 -7.96
C GLU A 151 -4.82 10.00 -9.23
N THR A 152 -3.98 9.08 -9.71
CA THR A 152 -4.15 8.48 -11.03
C THR A 152 -5.33 7.51 -11.11
N ARG A 153 -5.85 7.09 -9.95
CA ARG A 153 -6.86 6.04 -9.76
C ARG A 153 -6.55 4.80 -10.60
N SER A 154 -5.26 4.46 -10.72
CA SER A 154 -4.80 3.43 -11.64
C SER A 154 -5.02 2.06 -11.04
N VAL A 155 -5.80 1.21 -11.72
CA VAL A 155 -6.01 -0.19 -11.34
C VAL A 155 -5.20 -1.11 -12.26
N VAL A 156 -4.38 -1.97 -11.67
CA VAL A 156 -3.50 -2.90 -12.40
C VAL A 156 -3.67 -4.31 -11.87
N LEU A 157 -3.99 -5.24 -12.76
CA LEU A 157 -3.96 -6.67 -12.49
C LEU A 157 -2.61 -7.25 -12.89
N MET A 158 -1.91 -7.87 -11.94
CA MET A 158 -0.66 -8.58 -12.17
C MET A 158 -0.97 -10.02 -12.53
N ARG A 159 -0.86 -10.38 -13.82
CA ARG A 159 -1.16 -11.73 -14.32
C ARG A 159 0.11 -12.56 -14.50
N PRO A 160 0.11 -13.86 -14.14
CA PRO A 160 1.17 -14.77 -14.56
C PRO A 160 1.18 -14.90 -16.09
N ALA A 161 2.35 -14.73 -16.70
CA ALA A 161 2.60 -15.01 -18.11
C ALA A 161 4.05 -15.48 -18.27
N ALA A 162 4.24 -16.68 -18.83
CA ALA A 162 5.55 -17.29 -19.06
C ALA A 162 6.49 -17.24 -17.83
N GLY A 163 5.98 -17.59 -16.65
CA GLY A 163 6.75 -17.61 -15.39
C GLY A 163 7.05 -16.23 -14.79
N ARG A 164 6.47 -15.15 -15.33
CA ARG A 164 6.64 -13.77 -14.83
C ARG A 164 5.29 -13.15 -14.53
N LEU A 165 5.28 -12.12 -13.67
CA LEU A 165 4.10 -11.26 -13.49
C LEU A 165 4.14 -10.13 -14.53
N VAL A 166 3.07 -10.00 -15.30
CA VAL A 166 2.91 -8.94 -16.31
C VAL A 166 1.76 -8.03 -15.90
N PRO A 167 1.95 -6.70 -15.89
CA PRO A 167 0.90 -5.76 -15.54
C PRO A 167 -0.13 -5.63 -16.66
N LEU A 168 -1.41 -5.70 -16.31
CA LEU A 168 -2.55 -5.36 -17.17
C LEU A 168 -3.31 -4.20 -16.52
N ARG A 169 -3.29 -3.02 -17.14
CA ARG A 169 -4.07 -1.87 -16.65
C ARG A 169 -5.54 -2.11 -16.96
N LEU A 170 -6.40 -2.03 -15.94
CA LEU A 170 -7.85 -2.17 -16.07
C LEU A 170 -8.50 -0.79 -16.15
N SER A 171 -9.42 -0.61 -17.08
CA SER A 171 -10.23 0.60 -17.23
C SER A 171 -11.57 0.32 -17.91
N GLY A 172 -12.52 1.24 -17.78
CA GLY A 172 -13.81 1.19 -18.48
C GLY A 172 -14.53 -0.15 -18.33
N LEU A 173 -14.87 -0.79 -19.46
CA LEU A 173 -15.57 -2.07 -19.48
C LEU A 173 -14.73 -3.22 -18.90
N ALA A 174 -13.41 -3.22 -19.11
CA ALA A 174 -12.54 -4.28 -18.62
C ALA A 174 -12.51 -4.31 -17.09
N LEU A 175 -12.47 -3.15 -16.45
CA LEU A 175 -12.55 -3.05 -14.98
C LEU A 175 -13.91 -3.53 -14.47
N ARG A 176 -15.01 -3.08 -15.10
CA ARG A 176 -16.37 -3.51 -14.71
C ARG A 176 -16.56 -5.02 -14.81
N ARG A 177 -16.10 -5.62 -15.91
CA ARG A 177 -16.12 -7.09 -16.08
C ARG A 177 -15.31 -7.79 -15.01
N TRP A 178 -14.09 -7.33 -14.75
CA TRP A 178 -13.25 -7.92 -13.72
C TRP A 178 -13.90 -7.88 -12.33
N LEU A 179 -14.63 -6.81 -12.00
CA LEU A 179 -15.37 -6.69 -10.74
C LEU A 179 -16.61 -7.61 -10.69
N GLN A 180 -17.23 -7.92 -11.82
CA GLN A 180 -18.44 -8.74 -11.93
C GLN A 180 -18.18 -10.24 -12.06
N GLU A 181 -17.05 -10.64 -12.66
CA GLU A 181 -16.63 -12.04 -12.90
C GLU A 181 -16.28 -12.81 -11.60
N GLY A 182 -16.75 -12.34 -10.44
CA GLY A 182 -16.63 -12.99 -9.13
C GLY A 182 -17.97 -13.31 -8.47
N GLN A 183 -19.10 -12.85 -9.03
CA GLN A 183 -20.42 -13.31 -8.63
C GLN A 183 -20.86 -14.46 -9.52
N ALA A 184 -20.16 -15.59 -9.43
CA ALA A 184 -20.77 -16.87 -9.76
C ALA A 184 -21.29 -17.45 -8.44
N VAL A 185 -22.61 -17.59 -8.37
CA VAL A 185 -23.40 -18.20 -7.28
C VAL A 185 -22.86 -19.57 -6.91
#